data_AF-A0A2S4L9R1-F1
#
_entry.id   AF-A0A2S4L9R1-F1
#
_cell.length_a   1.000
_cell.length_b   1.000
_cell.length_c   1.000
_cell.angle_alpha   90.00
_cell.angle_beta   90.00
_cell.angle_gamma   90.00
#
_symmetry.space_group_name_H-M   'P 1'
#
loop_
_entity.id
_entity.type
_entity.pdbx_description
1 polymer ?
#
loop_
_entity_poly.entity_id
_entity_poly.type
_entity_poly.pdbx_seq_one_letter_code
_entity_poly.pdbx_strand_id
1 'polypeptide(L)'
;GGRAAAAAASDYDVWLDREADVAVDAAREGNEGRFVNDYRGVRQRANAAFGTAWCERWGQVCVGVWVLGGKSAGKGIRKGEEILVSYGKGFWGGRRDEEEEGVGGDDNTCRG
;
A
#
# COMPACT_ATOMS: atom_id res chain seq x y z
N GLY A 1 17.48 22.66 -5.49
CA GLY A 1 16.42 21.66 -5.64
C GLY A 1 16.69 20.55 -4.66
N GLY A 2 15.88 20.43 -3.62
CA GLY A 2 16.00 19.34 -2.65
C GLY A 2 15.33 18.10 -3.23
N ARG A 3 16.12 17.04 -3.45
CA ARG A 3 15.59 15.71 -3.73
C ARG A 3 14.87 15.28 -2.46
N ALA A 4 13.54 15.18 -2.50
CA ALA A 4 12.79 14.59 -1.40
C ALA A 4 13.36 13.17 -1.21
N ALA A 5 13.96 12.93 -0.05
CA ALA A 5 14.43 11.60 0.30
C ALA A 5 13.19 10.71 0.34
N ALA A 6 13.04 9.83 -0.64
CA ALA A 6 12.20 8.65 -0.45
C ALA A 6 12.69 8.02 0.86
N ALA A 7 11.85 8.01 1.89
CA ALA A 7 12.17 7.30 3.10
C ALA A 7 12.30 5.83 2.65
N ALA A 8 13.52 5.29 2.68
CA ALA A 8 13.87 4.03 2.03
C ALA A 8 13.09 2.80 2.55
N ALA A 9 12.23 2.98 3.57
CA ALA A 9 11.38 1.97 4.19
C ALA A 9 9.98 2.53 4.54
N SER A 10 9.38 3.40 3.70
CA SER A 10 8.00 3.87 3.96
C SER A 10 6.99 2.81 3.54
N ASP A 11 6.10 2.42 4.44
CA ASP A 11 4.95 1.54 4.16
C ASP A 11 3.77 2.28 3.52
N TYR A 12 3.89 3.60 3.39
CA TYR A 12 2.82 4.52 3.00
C TYR A 12 3.04 5.10 1.60
N ASP A 13 3.84 4.45 0.77
CA ASP A 13 4.07 4.84 -0.61
C ASP A 13 3.12 4.11 -1.59
N VAL A 14 2.53 4.87 -2.50
CA VAL A 14 1.77 4.32 -3.63
C VAL A 14 2.35 4.85 -4.93
N TRP A 15 2.66 3.92 -5.82
CA TRP A 15 3.16 4.23 -7.16
C TRP A 15 2.09 4.93 -8.01
N LEU A 16 2.46 6.09 -8.57
CA LEU A 16 1.68 6.77 -9.60
C LEU A 16 2.03 6.20 -10.98
N ASP A 17 3.33 6.06 -11.22
CA ASP A 17 3.89 5.52 -12.46
C ASP A 17 5.24 4.86 -12.11
N ARG A 18 5.32 3.55 -12.34
CA ARG A 18 6.55 2.78 -12.05
C ARG A 18 7.63 2.98 -13.09
N GLU A 19 7.27 3.27 -14.33
CA GLU A 19 8.22 3.47 -15.42
C GLU A 19 8.86 4.86 -15.33
N ALA A 20 8.10 5.85 -14.89
CA ALA A 20 8.58 7.19 -14.63
C ALA A 20 9.24 7.36 -13.24
N ASP A 21 9.27 6.30 -12.41
CA ASP A 21 9.81 6.30 -11.04
C ASP A 21 9.14 7.37 -10.14
N VAL A 22 7.80 7.45 -10.19
CA VAL A 22 7.01 8.44 -9.43
C VAL A 22 6.02 7.74 -8.49
N ALA A 23 6.08 8.11 -7.21
CA ALA A 23 5.19 7.64 -6.15
C ALA A 23 4.73 8.80 -5.25
N VAL A 24 3.64 8.57 -4.52
CA VAL A 24 3.14 9.44 -3.44
C VAL A 24 3.46 8.79 -2.11
N ASP A 25 4.20 9.47 -1.24
CA ASP A 25 4.46 9.05 0.15
C ASP A 25 3.54 9.80 1.12
N ALA A 26 2.67 9.07 1.82
CA ALA A 26 1.71 9.60 2.78
C ALA A 26 2.13 9.39 4.26
N ALA A 27 3.41 9.13 4.51
CA ALA A 27 3.91 8.84 5.86
C ALA A 27 3.65 9.98 6.85
N ARG A 28 3.89 11.23 6.45
CA ARG A 28 3.84 12.41 7.35
C ARG A 28 2.65 13.33 7.12
N GLU A 29 2.19 13.43 5.89
CA GLU A 29 1.13 14.34 5.46
C GLU A 29 0.23 13.62 4.45
N GLY A 30 -1.07 13.91 4.46
CA GLY A 30 -2.04 13.24 3.61
C GLY A 30 -3.47 13.37 4.11
N ASN A 31 -4.35 12.50 3.62
CA ASN A 31 -5.74 12.39 4.06
C ASN A 31 -6.01 10.98 4.62
N GLU A 32 -7.27 10.63 4.84
CA GLU A 32 -7.69 9.33 5.37
C GLU A 32 -7.31 8.14 4.48
N GLY A 33 -6.97 8.37 3.22
CA GLY A 33 -6.50 7.34 2.29
C GLY A 33 -5.27 6.58 2.78
N ARG A 34 -4.43 7.20 3.63
CA ARG A 34 -3.26 6.55 4.24
C ARG A 34 -3.61 5.41 5.20
N PHE A 35 -4.87 5.28 5.59
CA PHE A 35 -5.35 4.24 6.51
C PHE A 35 -6.11 3.11 5.79
N VAL A 36 -6.15 3.11 4.46
CA VAL A 36 -6.80 2.03 3.69
C VAL A 36 -5.93 0.77 3.76
N ASN A 37 -6.49 -0.30 4.32
CA ASN A 37 -5.76 -1.53 4.65
C ASN A 37 -5.79 -2.58 3.53
N ASP A 38 -4.86 -3.54 3.58
CA ASP A 38 -4.93 -4.75 2.76
C ASP A 38 -6.03 -5.68 3.27
N TYR A 39 -6.72 -6.34 2.35
CA TYR A 39 -7.82 -7.24 2.67
C TYR A 39 -7.40 -8.51 3.42
N ARG A 40 -6.15 -8.95 3.30
CA ARG A 40 -5.66 -10.21 3.88
C ARG A 40 -5.69 -10.13 5.40
N GLY A 41 -6.26 -11.15 6.04
CA GLY A 41 -6.45 -11.21 7.50
C GLY A 41 -7.75 -10.56 7.99
N VAL A 42 -8.39 -9.71 7.18
CA VAL A 42 -9.66 -9.06 7.54
C VAL A 42 -10.84 -9.68 6.79
N ARG A 43 -10.66 -10.03 5.51
CA ARG A 43 -11.71 -10.64 4.67
C ARG A 43 -11.14 -11.50 3.56
N GLN A 44 -12.02 -12.15 2.80
CA GLN A 44 -11.62 -13.07 1.74
C GLN A 44 -11.06 -12.38 0.48
N ARG A 45 -11.50 -11.15 0.16
CA ARG A 45 -11.13 -10.41 -1.07
C ARG A 45 -11.20 -8.90 -0.84
N ALA A 46 -10.49 -8.10 -1.64
CA ALA A 46 -10.65 -6.63 -1.66
C ALA A 46 -12.05 -6.17 -2.10
N ASN A 47 -12.52 -4.99 -1.65
CA ASN A 47 -13.75 -4.29 -2.11
C ASN A 47 -13.42 -2.95 -2.77
N ALA A 48 -12.16 -2.54 -2.73
CA ALA A 48 -11.69 -1.35 -3.41
C ALA A 48 -10.34 -1.62 -4.07
N ALA A 49 -9.94 -0.72 -4.96
CA ALA A 49 -8.61 -0.70 -5.54
C ALA A 49 -8.10 0.73 -5.67
N PHE A 50 -6.79 0.90 -5.55
CA PHE A 50 -6.14 2.13 -5.99
C PHE A 50 -6.16 2.19 -7.53
N GLY A 51 -6.36 3.38 -8.08
CA GLY A 51 -6.28 3.62 -9.52
C GLY A 51 -5.95 5.08 -9.79
N THR A 52 -5.18 5.34 -10.84
CA THR A 52 -4.83 6.71 -11.23
C THR A 52 -5.98 7.38 -11.96
N ALA A 53 -6.10 8.70 -11.80
CA ALA A 53 -7.07 9.54 -12.49
C ALA A 53 -6.52 10.94 -12.71
N TRP A 54 -6.87 11.57 -13.83
CA TRP A 54 -6.59 12.99 -14.05
C TRP A 54 -7.51 13.85 -13.18
N CYS A 55 -6.93 14.70 -12.33
CA CYS A 55 -7.69 15.64 -11.52
C CYS A 55 -7.76 17.00 -12.21
N GLU A 56 -8.89 17.33 -12.84
CA GLU A 56 -9.07 18.60 -13.55
C GLU A 56 -8.91 19.83 -12.65
N ARG A 57 -9.31 19.72 -11.37
CA ARG A 57 -9.16 20.80 -10.39
C ARG A 57 -7.70 21.23 -10.19
N TRP A 58 -6.78 20.27 -10.25
CA TRP A 58 -5.37 20.47 -9.95
C TRP A 58 -4.46 20.36 -11.18
N GLY A 59 -4.98 19.89 -12.32
CA GLY A 59 -4.21 19.70 -13.55
C GLY A 59 -3.10 18.65 -13.42
N GLN A 60 -3.31 17.60 -12.62
CA GLN A 60 -2.31 16.57 -12.33
C GLN A 60 -2.93 15.16 -12.25
N VAL A 61 -2.10 14.13 -12.41
CA VAL A 61 -2.50 12.74 -12.12
C VAL A 61 -2.54 12.54 -10.61
N CYS A 62 -3.61 11.93 -10.12
CA CYS A 62 -3.79 11.59 -8.70
C CYS A 62 -4.10 10.10 -8.55
N VAL A 63 -3.89 9.56 -7.35
CA VAL A 63 -4.39 8.25 -6.95
C VAL A 63 -5.78 8.42 -6.34
N GLY A 64 -6.75 7.64 -6.82
CA GLY A 64 -8.08 7.51 -6.26
C GLY A 64 -8.34 6.10 -5.73
N VAL A 65 -9.37 5.98 -4.89
CA VAL A 65 -9.89 4.70 -4.38
C VAL A 65 -11.20 4.39 -5.07
N TRP A 66 -11.25 3.26 -5.78
CA TRP A 66 -12.40 2.84 -6.60
C TRP A 66 -13.06 1.62 -5.99
N VAL A 67 -14.39 1.65 -5.84
CA VAL A 67 -15.16 0.49 -5.37
C VAL A 67 -15.15 -0.60 -6.44
N LEU A 68 -14.74 -1.81 -6.04
CA LEU A 68 -14.81 -3.00 -6.87
C LEU A 68 -16.25 -3.53 -6.86
N GLY A 69 -16.93 -3.44 -8.00
CA GLY A 69 -18.24 -4.05 -8.23
C GLY A 69 -18.14 -5.36 -9.01
N GLY A 70 -19.19 -6.20 -8.94
CA GLY A 70 -19.35 -7.37 -9.81
C GLY A 70 -19.73 -8.66 -9.07
N LYS A 71 -19.90 -9.75 -9.83
CA LYS A 71 -20.37 -11.06 -9.32
C LYS A 71 -19.52 -11.59 -8.15
N SER A 72 -18.26 -11.20 -8.07
CA SER A 72 -17.26 -11.67 -7.11
C SER A 72 -16.95 -10.69 -5.95
N ALA A 73 -17.39 -9.43 -6.03
CA ALA A 73 -17.09 -8.36 -5.07
C ALA A 73 -18.33 -7.72 -4.41
N GLY A 74 -19.55 -8.09 -4.84
CA GLY A 74 -20.80 -7.63 -4.28
C GLY A 74 -21.36 -6.37 -4.96
N LYS A 75 -22.40 -5.77 -4.36
CA LYS A 75 -23.10 -4.57 -4.88
C LYS A 75 -22.44 -3.24 -4.47
N GLY A 76 -21.24 -3.26 -3.90
CA GLY A 76 -20.54 -2.09 -3.35
C GLY A 76 -20.19 -2.24 -1.88
N ILE A 77 -19.70 -1.16 -1.27
CA ILE A 77 -19.29 -1.09 0.15
C ILE A 77 -20.43 -0.46 0.96
N ARG A 78 -20.90 -1.16 2.00
CA ARG A 78 -21.97 -0.62 2.88
C ARG A 78 -21.41 0.26 3.98
N LYS A 79 -22.27 1.10 4.57
CA LYS A 79 -21.92 1.87 5.78
C LYS A 79 -21.46 0.91 6.88
N GLY A 80 -20.29 1.21 7.46
CA GLY A 80 -19.67 0.40 8.52
C GLY A 80 -18.79 -0.74 8.01
N GLU A 81 -18.75 -1.01 6.69
CA GLU A 81 -17.76 -1.92 6.12
C GLU A 81 -16.42 -1.19 5.94
N GLU A 82 -15.33 -1.87 6.28
CA GLU A 82 -13.97 -1.35 6.06
C GLU A 82 -13.62 -1.34 4.57
N ILE A 83 -12.93 -0.28 4.13
CA ILE A 83 -12.39 -0.16 2.78
C ILE A 83 -11.07 -0.93 2.74
N LEU A 84 -11.03 -1.98 1.93
CA LEU A 84 -9.93 -2.93 1.88
C LEU A 84 -9.49 -3.15 0.43
N VAL A 85 -8.21 -2.93 0.19
CA VAL A 85 -7.55 -3.05 -1.12
C VAL A 85 -6.61 -4.26 -1.14
N SER A 86 -5.94 -4.51 -2.27
CA SER A 86 -4.76 -5.38 -2.31
C SER A 86 -3.54 -4.51 -2.54
N TYR A 87 -2.57 -4.52 -1.62
CA TYR A 87 -1.30 -3.82 -1.76
C TYR A 87 -0.42 -4.39 -2.89
N GLY A 88 -0.63 -5.68 -3.22
CA GLY A 88 0.04 -6.34 -4.34
C GLY A 88 1.24 -7.18 -3.93
N LYS A 89 1.72 -8.04 -4.85
CA LYS A 89 2.75 -9.05 -4.53
C LYS A 89 4.11 -8.44 -4.17
N GLY A 90 4.50 -7.33 -4.79
CA GLY A 90 5.79 -6.68 -4.51
C GLY A 90 5.88 -6.13 -3.08
N PHE A 91 4.80 -5.51 -2.59
CA PHE A 91 4.72 -5.01 -1.22
C PHE A 91 4.88 -6.13 -0.18
N TRP A 92 4.24 -7.28 -0.41
CA TRP A 92 4.34 -8.44 0.46
C TRP A 92 5.62 -9.27 0.27
N GLY A 93 6.23 -9.22 -0.92
CA GLY A 93 7.48 -9.92 -1.22
C GLY A 93 8.63 -9.36 -0.40
N GLY A 94 8.86 -8.05 -0.46
CA GLY A 94 9.98 -7.41 0.26
C GLY A 94 9.96 -7.64 1.76
N ARG A 95 8.77 -7.71 2.39
CA ARG A 95 8.65 -7.99 3.84
C ARG A 95 8.93 -9.43 4.22
N ARG A 96 8.66 -10.40 3.34
CA ARG A 96 9.00 -11.81 3.60
C ARG A 96 10.51 -12.01 3.54
N ASP A 97 11.17 -11.32 2.63
CA ASP A 97 12.62 -11.36 2.48
C ASP A 97 13.30 -10.71 3.70
N GLU A 98 12.77 -9.59 4.22
CA GLU A 98 13.24 -8.94 5.46
C GLU A 98 13.04 -9.81 6.73
N GLU A 99 11.92 -10.55 6.81
CA GLU A 99 11.66 -11.48 7.92
C GLU A 99 12.64 -12.68 7.92
N GLU A 100 13.04 -13.18 6.75
CA GLU A 100 14.01 -14.28 6.63
C GLU A 100 15.45 -13.85 6.96
N GLU A 101 15.84 -12.61 6.63
CA GLU A 101 17.17 -12.07 6.94
C GLU A 101 17.35 -11.71 8.43
N GLY A 102 16.26 -11.46 9.18
CA GLY A 102 16.29 -11.15 10.61
C GLY A 102 16.43 -12.35 11.56
N VAL A 103 16.33 -13.59 11.07
CA VAL A 103 16.37 -14.82 11.89
C VAL A 103 17.76 -15.50 11.86
N GLY A 104 18.74 -14.93 11.15
CA GLY A 104 20.09 -15.49 11.00
C GLY A 104 21.15 -15.04 12.02
N GLY A 105 20.81 -14.19 12.98
CA GLY A 105 21.73 -13.65 13.97
C GLY A 105 21.50 -14.22 15.37
N ASP A 106 22.52 -14.92 15.88
CA ASP A 106 22.82 -15.08 17.32
C ASP A 106 22.22 -16.30 18.05
N ASP A 107 22.90 -17.46 17.97
CA ASP A 107 23.08 -18.31 19.17
C ASP A 107 24.30 -19.25 19.05
N ASN A 108 25.51 -18.72 19.27
CA ASN A 108 26.62 -19.56 19.78
C ASN A 108 27.76 -18.74 20.40
N THR A 109 27.53 -18.11 21.55
CA THR A 109 28.60 -17.91 22.56
C THR A 109 27.95 -17.68 23.92
N CYS A 110 27.72 -18.75 24.67
CA CYS A 110 27.75 -18.79 26.14
C CYS A 110 27.47 -20.23 26.61
N ARG A 111 28.45 -21.13 26.41
CA ARG A 111 28.57 -22.36 27.21
C ARG A 111 30.05 -22.61 27.48
N GLY A 112 30.41 -22.68 28.76
CA GLY A 112 31.72 -23.14 29.26
C GLY A 112 32.44 -22.08 30.08
#